data_AF-A0AAU7W643-F1
#
_entry.id   AF-A0AAU7W643-F1
#
_cell.length_a   1.000
_cell.length_b   1.000
_cell.length_c   1.000
_cell.angle_alpha   90.00
_cell.angle_beta   90.00
_cell.angle_gamma   90.00
#
_symmetry.space_group_name_H-M   'P 1'
#
loop_
_entity.id
_entity.type
_entity.pdbx_description
1 polymer ?
#
loop_
_entity_poly.entity_id
_entity_poly.type
_entity_poly.pdbx_seq_one_letter_code
_entity_poly.pdbx_strand_id
1 'polypeptide(L)'
;MEVVLEPWNPWPLVFPLLVLVAGAVLAIAGRETRWMRDVGYVLVVLGPLSAFGLLGFLSGTWDQGQRRDALVELGYEQPTFSGGEGIVGGSPGAIDFRAERDGEIVEGQLVPLGGDRWRVDEGAAPTGGDR
;
A
#
# COMPACT_ATOMS: atom_id res chain seq x y z
N MET A 1 6.27 -2.75 -21.77
CA MET A 1 6.76 -1.38 -21.45
C MET A 1 7.26 -1.34 -20.00
N GLU A 2 8.18 -0.47 -19.61
CA GLU A 2 8.65 -0.37 -18.20
C GLU A 2 8.07 0.88 -17.52
N VAL A 3 7.65 0.73 -16.26
CA VAL A 3 7.06 1.81 -15.45
C VAL A 3 7.71 1.84 -14.07
N VAL A 4 7.91 3.05 -13.55
CA VAL A 4 8.42 3.29 -12.20
C VAL A 4 7.22 3.68 -11.33
N LEU A 5 6.99 2.94 -10.26
CA LEU A 5 6.04 3.36 -9.24
C LEU A 5 6.77 4.35 -8.32
N GLU A 6 6.20 5.52 -8.05
CA GLU A 6 6.79 6.43 -7.05
C GLU A 6 6.86 5.74 -5.68
N PRO A 7 7.76 6.14 -4.77
CA PRO A 7 7.87 5.55 -3.43
C PRO A 7 6.77 5.99 -2.47
N TRP A 8 6.51 5.17 -1.44
CA TRP A 8 5.42 5.40 -0.50
C TRP A 8 5.56 6.71 0.28
N ASN A 9 4.46 7.48 0.37
CA ASN A 9 4.43 8.74 1.08
C ASN A 9 4.13 8.52 2.59
N PRO A 10 5.07 8.87 3.50
CA PRO A 10 4.92 8.65 4.93
C PRO A 10 3.99 9.62 5.66
N TRP A 11 3.41 10.61 4.96
CA TRP A 11 2.58 11.66 5.57
C TRP A 11 1.48 11.15 6.51
N PRO A 12 0.75 10.05 6.23
CA PRO A 12 -0.27 9.55 7.14
C PRO A 12 0.26 9.08 8.52
N LEU A 13 1.57 8.81 8.65
CA LEU A 13 2.19 8.46 9.95
C LEU A 13 2.29 9.65 10.91
N VAL A 14 2.08 10.86 10.41
CA VAL A 14 2.05 12.06 11.27
C VAL A 14 0.94 11.94 12.31
N PHE A 15 -0.24 11.39 11.96
CA PHE A 15 -1.36 11.23 12.89
C PHE A 15 -1.05 10.32 14.09
N PRO A 16 -0.61 9.06 13.91
CA PRO A 16 -0.27 8.20 15.04
C PRO A 16 0.92 8.75 15.85
N LEU A 17 1.87 9.44 15.21
CA LEU A 17 2.95 10.14 15.92
C LEU A 17 2.41 11.23 16.84
N LEU A 18 1.46 12.05 16.38
CA LEU A 18 0.83 13.08 17.21
C LEU A 18 0.05 12.46 18.39
N VAL A 19 -0.66 11.35 18.16
CA VAL A 19 -1.37 10.61 19.22
C VAL A 19 -0.39 10.10 20.27
N LEU A 20 0.73 9.53 19.85
CA LEU A 20 1.79 9.07 20.75
C LEU A 20 2.34 10.24 21.59
N VAL A 21 2.66 11.36 20.95
CA VAL A 21 3.19 12.55 21.64
C VAL A 21 2.19 13.09 22.65
N ALA A 22 0.91 13.21 22.27
CA ALA A 22 -0.14 13.66 23.18
C ALA A 22 -0.32 12.69 24.37
N GLY A 23 -0.29 11.38 24.10
CA GLY A 23 -0.34 10.36 25.15
C GLY A 23 0.83 10.44 26.12
N ALA A 24 2.04 10.64 25.61
CA ALA A 24 3.25 10.79 26.43
C ALA A 24 3.16 12.03 27.32
N VAL A 25 2.71 13.17 26.77
CA VAL A 25 2.50 14.41 27.53
C VAL A 25 1.48 14.19 28.64
N LEU A 26 0.33 13.55 28.35
CA LEU A 26 -0.70 13.23 29.34
C LEU A 26 -0.21 12.28 30.43
N ALA A 27 0.58 11.27 30.07
CA ALA A 27 1.16 10.33 31.03
C ALA A 27 2.14 11.01 32.00
N ILE A 28 2.94 11.97 31.50
CA ILE A 28 3.92 12.72 32.30
C ILE A 28 3.22 13.79 33.15
N ALA A 29 2.34 14.60 32.56
CA ALA A 29 1.65 15.69 33.24
C ALA A 29 0.58 15.18 34.23
N GLY A 30 -0.05 14.05 33.92
CA GLY A 30 -1.08 13.40 34.74
C GLY A 30 -0.53 12.63 35.94
N ARG A 31 0.76 12.74 36.29
CA ARG A 31 1.39 11.90 37.32
C ARG A 31 0.66 11.97 38.68
N GLU A 32 0.09 13.13 39.01
CA GLU A 32 -0.68 13.35 40.24
C GLU A 32 -2.19 13.08 40.07
N THR A 33 -2.68 13.00 38.83
CA THR A 33 -4.11 12.81 38.50
C THR A 33 -4.31 11.51 37.76
N ARG A 34 -4.72 10.48 38.51
CA ARG A 34 -4.83 9.08 38.04
C ARG A 34 -5.51 8.93 36.67
N TRP A 35 -6.65 9.61 36.45
CA TRP A 35 -7.38 9.52 35.18
C TRP A 35 -6.59 10.04 33.97
N MET A 36 -5.90 11.18 34.10
CA MET A 36 -5.06 11.73 33.03
C MET A 36 -3.89 10.79 32.68
N ARG A 37 -3.28 10.17 33.70
CA ARG A 37 -2.21 9.19 33.49
C ARG A 37 -2.71 7.95 32.78
N ASP A 38 -3.86 7.41 33.18
CA ASP A 38 -4.42 6.19 32.60
C ASP A 38 -4.84 6.42 31.14
N VAL A 39 -5.42 7.59 30.82
CA VAL A 39 -5.67 8.02 29.42
C VAL A 39 -4.36 8.17 28.64
N GLY A 40 -3.33 8.78 29.23
CA GLY A 40 -2.01 8.91 28.62
C GLY A 40 -1.40 7.56 28.23
N TYR A 41 -1.44 6.57 29.12
CA TYR A 41 -0.96 5.22 28.81
C TYR A 41 -1.74 4.55 27.68
N VAL A 42 -3.07 4.70 27.68
CA VAL A 42 -3.91 4.17 26.59
C VAL A 42 -3.52 4.79 25.24
N LEU A 43 -3.29 6.10 25.18
CA LEU A 43 -2.86 6.79 23.97
C LEU A 43 -1.44 6.41 23.53
N VAL A 44 -0.51 6.20 24.47
CA VAL A 44 0.85 5.71 24.17
C VAL A 44 0.83 4.30 23.58
N VAL A 45 -0.13 3.46 23.97
CA VAL A 45 -0.31 2.12 23.38
C VAL A 45 -1.06 2.19 22.03
N LEU A 46 -2.10 3.02 21.94
CA LEU A 46 -2.90 3.17 20.73
C LEU A 46 -2.14 3.86 19.59
N GLY A 47 -1.21 4.77 19.88
CA GLY A 47 -0.40 5.45 18.86
C GLY A 47 0.39 4.47 17.97
N PRO A 48 1.26 3.61 18.54
CA PRO A 48 1.98 2.59 17.78
C PRO A 48 1.03 1.58 17.13
N LEU A 49 -0.01 1.12 17.83
CA LEU A 49 -0.97 0.16 17.27
C LEU A 49 -1.70 0.71 16.04
N SER A 50 -2.13 1.96 16.11
CA SER A 50 -2.73 2.65 14.97
C SER A 50 -1.71 2.91 13.86
N ALA A 51 -0.44 3.21 14.18
CA ALA A 51 0.62 3.30 13.18
C ALA A 51 0.81 1.99 12.41
N PHE A 52 0.86 0.85 13.10
CA PHE A 52 0.98 -0.46 12.47
C PHE A 52 -0.24 -0.80 11.62
N GLY A 53 -1.46 -0.51 12.11
CA GLY A 53 -2.68 -0.69 11.34
C GLY A 53 -2.73 0.20 10.08
N LEU A 54 -2.36 1.48 10.22
CA LEU A 54 -2.26 2.42 9.13
C LEU A 54 -1.20 1.99 8.12
N LEU A 55 -0.02 1.53 8.55
CA LEU A 55 1.01 1.01 7.65
C LEU A 55 0.48 -0.16 6.83
N GLY A 56 -0.21 -1.13 7.45
CA GLY A 56 -0.79 -2.26 6.71
C GLY A 56 -1.85 -1.83 5.70
N PHE A 57 -2.78 -0.96 6.11
CA PHE A 57 -3.87 -0.50 5.26
C PHE A 57 -3.41 0.43 4.14
N LEU A 58 -2.52 1.38 4.46
CA LEU A 58 -1.98 2.34 3.52
C LEU A 58 -0.98 1.70 2.57
N SER A 59 -0.18 0.73 3.03
CA SER A 59 0.70 -0.01 2.13
C SER A 59 -0.11 -0.75 1.06
N GLY A 60 -1.24 -1.37 1.42
CA GLY A 60 -2.07 -2.09 0.45
C GLY A 60 -2.84 -1.16 -0.51
N THR A 61 -3.41 -0.07 0.01
CA THR A 61 -4.20 0.87 -0.82
C THR A 61 -3.33 1.74 -1.72
N TRP A 62 -2.16 2.15 -1.24
CA TRP A 62 -1.20 2.94 -2.02
C TRP A 62 -0.58 2.12 -3.16
N ASP A 63 -0.23 0.86 -2.90
CA ASP A 63 0.31 -0.06 -3.91
C ASP A 63 -0.69 -0.30 -5.06
N GLN A 64 -1.99 -0.35 -4.78
CA GLN A 64 -3.02 -0.42 -5.82
C GLN A 64 -3.26 0.91 -6.55
N GLY A 65 -3.22 2.04 -5.84
CA GLY A 65 -3.37 3.37 -6.43
C GLY A 65 -2.28 3.68 -7.45
N GLN A 66 -1.02 3.45 -7.08
CA GLN A 66 0.11 3.76 -7.98
C GLN A 66 0.14 2.87 -9.21
N ARG A 67 -0.20 1.58 -9.09
CA ARG A 67 -0.29 0.69 -10.26
C ARG A 67 -1.38 1.14 -11.23
N ARG A 68 -2.48 1.66 -10.71
CA ARG A 68 -3.53 2.25 -11.54
C ARG A 68 -3.04 3.50 -12.25
N ASP A 69 -2.44 4.44 -11.53
CA ASP A 69 -1.99 5.71 -12.11
C ASP A 69 -0.88 5.51 -13.15
N ALA A 70 0.04 4.57 -12.90
CA ALA A 70 1.08 4.13 -13.83
C ALA A 70 0.51 3.55 -15.14
N LEU A 71 -0.55 2.75 -15.08
CA LEU A 71 -1.23 2.22 -16.27
C LEU A 71 -2.01 3.32 -17.00
N VAL A 72 -2.64 4.24 -16.27
CA VAL A 72 -3.33 5.40 -16.87
C VAL A 72 -2.36 6.29 -17.64
N GLU A 73 -1.14 6.51 -17.13
CA GLU A 73 -0.11 7.29 -17.84
C GLU A 73 0.34 6.62 -19.15
N LEU A 74 0.25 5.30 -19.24
CA LEU A 74 0.52 4.53 -20.47
C LEU A 74 -0.65 4.50 -21.47
N GLY A 75 -1.78 5.14 -21.12
CA GLY A 75 -2.99 5.21 -21.95
C GLY A 75 -4.02 4.12 -21.67
N TYR A 76 -3.91 3.41 -20.54
CA TYR A 76 -4.92 2.44 -20.11
C TYR A 76 -6.00 3.10 -19.26
N GLU A 77 -7.25 2.93 -19.65
CA GLU A 77 -8.42 3.40 -18.93
C GLU A 77 -8.93 2.33 -17.96
N GLN A 78 -9.36 2.77 -16.78
CA GLN A 78 -10.00 1.95 -15.75
C GLN A 78 -9.29 0.60 -15.44
N PRO A 79 -7.97 0.60 -15.15
CA PRO A 79 -7.27 -0.64 -14.87
C PRO A 79 -7.82 -1.30 -13.60
N THR A 80 -8.13 -2.59 -13.73
CA THR A 80 -8.58 -3.48 -12.66
C THR A 80 -7.57 -4.60 -12.48
N PHE A 81 -7.34 -5.02 -11.24
CA PHE A 81 -6.34 -6.04 -10.91
C PHE A 81 -7.04 -7.31 -10.43
N SER A 82 -6.81 -8.44 -11.10
CA SER A 82 -7.49 -9.71 -10.84
C SER A 82 -6.52 -10.75 -10.30
N GLY A 83 -6.06 -10.57 -9.05
CA GLY A 83 -5.12 -11.51 -8.44
C GLY A 83 -3.72 -11.46 -9.04
N GLY A 84 -2.79 -12.11 -8.37
CA GLY A 84 -1.39 -12.22 -8.77
C GLY A 84 -0.72 -13.37 -8.02
N GLU A 85 0.51 -13.71 -8.38
CA GLU A 85 1.26 -14.87 -7.85
C GLU A 85 1.58 -14.78 -6.34
N GLY A 86 1.16 -13.72 -5.65
CA GLY A 86 1.47 -13.49 -4.24
C GLY A 86 2.92 -13.04 -4.06
N ILE A 87 3.51 -13.27 -2.88
CA ILE A 87 4.93 -12.98 -2.64
C ILE A 87 5.72 -14.24 -2.99
N VAL A 88 6.57 -14.17 -4.02
CA VAL A 88 7.43 -15.27 -4.45
C VAL A 88 8.88 -14.93 -4.06
N GLY A 89 9.47 -15.71 -3.15
CA GLY A 89 10.89 -15.54 -2.77
C GLY A 89 11.23 -14.21 -2.06
N GLY A 90 10.25 -13.54 -1.44
CA GLY A 90 10.45 -12.26 -0.76
C GLY A 90 10.30 -11.02 -1.65
N SER A 91 9.94 -11.21 -2.92
CA SER A 91 9.52 -10.13 -3.83
C SER A 91 8.05 -10.28 -4.20
N PRO A 92 7.35 -9.18 -4.54
CA PRO A 92 6.03 -9.29 -5.18
C PRO A 92 6.13 -10.19 -6.41
N GLY A 93 5.14 -11.06 -6.64
CA GLY A 93 5.01 -11.86 -7.86
C GLY A 93 4.33 -11.06 -8.98
N ALA A 94 4.14 -11.68 -10.14
CA ALA A 94 3.41 -11.03 -11.24
C ALA A 94 1.96 -10.75 -10.84
N ILE A 95 1.41 -9.64 -11.32
CA ILE A 95 0.03 -9.22 -11.04
C ILE A 95 -0.73 -9.11 -12.36
N ASP A 96 -1.86 -9.82 -12.43
CA ASP A 96 -2.75 -9.76 -13.59
C ASP A 96 -3.53 -8.43 -13.56
N PHE A 97 -3.58 -7.75 -14.70
CA PHE A 97 -4.40 -6.57 -14.89
C PHE A 97 -5.27 -6.70 -16.14
N ARG A 98 -6.46 -6.09 -16.04
CA ARG A 98 -7.37 -5.87 -17.16
C ARG A 98 -7.69 -4.39 -17.22
N ALA A 99 -7.48 -3.77 -18.37
CA ALA A 99 -7.77 -2.37 -18.60
C ALA A 99 -8.34 -2.15 -20.01
N GLU A 100 -8.89 -0.97 -20.27
CA GLU A 100 -9.33 -0.57 -21.61
C GLU A 100 -8.24 0.28 -22.26
N ARG A 101 -7.94 0.10 -23.55
CA ARG A 101 -7.02 0.94 -24.31
C ARG A 101 -7.58 1.15 -25.70
N ASP A 102 -7.74 2.41 -26.10
CA ASP A 102 -8.29 2.77 -27.41
C ASP A 102 -9.65 2.10 -27.72
N GLY A 103 -10.47 1.83 -26.70
CA GLY A 103 -11.78 1.16 -26.82
C GLY A 103 -11.74 -0.37 -26.83
N GLU A 104 -10.56 -0.99 -26.69
CA GLU A 104 -10.39 -2.44 -26.60
C GLU A 104 -10.01 -2.88 -25.18
N ILE A 105 -10.56 -4.00 -24.73
CA ILE A 105 -10.15 -4.59 -23.45
C ILE A 105 -8.80 -5.28 -23.64
N VAL A 106 -7.79 -4.81 -22.91
CA VAL A 106 -6.45 -5.38 -22.86
C VAL A 106 -6.26 -6.11 -21.54
N GLU A 107 -5.78 -7.34 -21.63
CA GLU A 107 -5.35 -8.15 -20.49
C GLU A 107 -3.83 -8.35 -20.54
N GLY A 108 -3.18 -8.30 -19.39
CA GLY A 108 -1.74 -8.46 -19.30
C GLY A 108 -1.25 -8.66 -17.87
N GLN A 109 0.07 -8.69 -17.72
CA GLN A 109 0.73 -8.85 -16.43
C GLN A 109 1.69 -7.70 -16.13
N LEU A 110 1.71 -7.31 -14.85
CA LEU A 110 2.73 -6.46 -14.25
C LEU A 110 3.79 -7.36 -13.61
N VAL A 111 4.96 -7.44 -14.25
CA VAL A 111 6.10 -8.25 -13.78
C VAL A 111 7.10 -7.36 -13.04
N PRO A 112 7.41 -7.64 -11.76
CA PRO A 112 8.36 -6.85 -11.01
C PRO A 112 9.80 -7.08 -11.50
N LEU A 113 10.54 -5.99 -11.70
CA LEU A 113 11.95 -5.99 -12.11
C LEU A 113 12.92 -5.74 -10.94
N GLY A 114 12.37 -5.61 -9.72
CA GLY A 114 13.08 -5.31 -8.49
C GLY A 114 13.03 -3.82 -8.10
N GLY A 115 12.89 -3.57 -6.79
CA GLY A 115 12.63 -2.24 -6.24
C GLY A 115 11.27 -1.71 -6.70
N ASP A 116 11.26 -0.48 -7.19
CA ASP A 116 10.03 0.21 -7.63
C ASP A 116 9.76 0.08 -9.14
N ARG A 117 10.48 -0.79 -9.85
CA ARG A 117 10.39 -0.95 -11.31
C ARG A 117 9.53 -2.15 -11.71
N TRP A 118 8.65 -1.91 -12.67
CA TRP A 118 7.69 -2.90 -13.17
C TRP A 118 7.68 -2.93 -14.69
N ARG A 119 7.46 -4.11 -15.26
CA ARG A 119 7.26 -4.33 -16.69
C ARG A 119 5.81 -4.69 -16.96
N VAL A 120 5.18 -3.95 -17.87
CA VAL A 120 3.89 -4.27 -18.47
C VAL A 120 4.12 -5.23 -19.63
N ASP A 121 3.54 -6.42 -19.54
CA ASP A 121 3.52 -7.43 -20.60
C ASP A 121 2.07 -7.64 -21.08
N GLU A 122 1.79 -7.21 -22.30
CA GLU A 122 0.46 -7.27 -22.92
C GLU A 122 0.26 -8.65 -23.56
N GLY A 123 -0.84 -9.35 -23.26
CA GLY A 123 -1.11 -10.68 -23.82
C GLY A 123 -0.42 -11.85 -23.12
N ALA A 124 0.27 -11.63 -22.01
CA ALA A 124 0.60 -12.70 -21.07
C ALA A 124 -0.71 -13.23 -20.48
N ALA A 125 -1.13 -14.42 -20.93
CA ALA A 125 -2.29 -15.10 -20.36
C ALA A 125 -2.10 -15.20 -18.84
N PRO A 126 -3.15 -14.97 -18.03
CA PRO A 126 -3.06 -15.18 -16.60
C PRO A 126 -2.54 -16.61 -16.40
N THR A 127 -1.46 -16.77 -15.64
CA THR A 127 -0.87 -18.07 -15.29
C THR A 127 -1.81 -18.80 -14.33
N GLY A 128 -3.02 -19.08 -14.80
CA GLY A 128 -3.98 -19.97 -14.20
C GLY A 128 -3.64 -21.41 -14.59
N GLY A 129 -2.79 -22.02 -13.77
CA GLY A 129 -2.79 -23.46 -13.52
C GLY A 129 -2.19 -24.35 -14.62
N ASP A 130 -1.03 -24.91 -14.32
CA ASP A 130 -0.79 -26.31 -14.64
C ASP A 130 -0.14 -27.02 -13.42
N ARG A 131 -1.00 -27.78 -12.75
CA ARG A 131 -0.80 -28.98 -11.91
C ARG A 131 0.29 -29.01 -10.83
#